data_AF-Q5F7Z9-F1
#
_entry.id   AF-Q5F7Z9-F1
#
_cell.length_a   1.000
_cell.length_b   1.000
_cell.length_c   1.000
_cell.angle_alpha   90.00
_cell.angle_beta   90.00
_cell.angle_gamma   90.00
#
_symmetry.space_group_name_H-M   'P 1'
#
loop_
_entity.id
_entity.type
_entity.pdbx_description
1 polymer ?
#
loop_
_entity_poly.entity_id
_entity_poly.type
_entity_poly.pdbx_seq_one_letter_code
_entity_poly.pdbx_strand_id
1 'polypeptide(L)'
;MILASLVRYYRRLATETDETGNPKVPSYGFSEEKIGWILVLDKEGRLKTVVPNLTADKKPQPKLMSVPRPEKRTSGIKPNFLWDKTAYALGVEANKNKAEAKEKPFTPSEKTFEAFKQYHLDLLQNSEDEGLQALCRFLQNWQPAHFAAENLPAEMLDSNTAFSLEKPTALIHKREAAQTLWAGCLKSDEALESLCLISGDTAPIARLHPAIKGVFGGQSSGGSIISFNKEAFSSFGKEQGANAPVSEQSAFAYTTALNYLLRRENNHCLTIGDASTVFWAEADDIVD
;
A
#
# COMPACT_ATOMS: atom_id res chain seq x y z
N MET A 1 -12.01 -23.95 5.02
CA MET A 1 -12.41 -24.12 3.60
C MET A 1 -12.36 -22.81 2.81
N ILE A 2 -13.04 -21.73 3.22
CA ILE A 2 -13.08 -20.48 2.44
C ILE A 2 -11.72 -19.79 2.25
N LEU A 3 -10.93 -19.62 3.32
CA LEU A 3 -9.64 -18.92 3.24
C LEU A 3 -8.61 -19.71 2.43
N ALA A 4 -8.57 -21.03 2.57
CA ALA A 4 -7.74 -21.89 1.72
C ALA A 4 -8.12 -21.79 0.23
N SER A 5 -9.42 -21.66 -0.07
CA SER A 5 -9.90 -21.48 -1.44
C SER A 5 -9.53 -20.10 -1.99
N LEU A 6 -9.58 -19.04 -1.18
CA LEU A 6 -9.07 -17.72 -1.54
C LEU A 6 -7.55 -17.74 -1.78
N VAL A 7 -6.77 -18.51 -1.00
CA VAL A 7 -5.33 -18.68 -1.25
C VAL A 7 -5.08 -19.39 -2.58
N ARG A 8 -5.84 -20.45 -2.90
CA ARG A 8 -5.75 -21.10 -4.23
C ARG A 8 -6.08 -20.12 -5.35
N TYR A 9 -7.15 -19.35 -5.19
CA TYR A 9 -7.56 -18.36 -6.18
C TYR A 9 -6.52 -17.23 -6.36
N TYR A 10 -5.90 -16.76 -5.26
CA TYR A 10 -4.77 -15.83 -5.34
C TYR A 10 -3.63 -16.38 -6.20
N ARG A 11 -3.24 -17.65 -6.02
CA ARG A 11 -2.14 -18.26 -6.80
C ARG A 11 -2.45 -18.25 -8.28
N ARG A 12 -3.71 -18.47 -8.68
CA ARG A 12 -4.14 -18.37 -10.07
C ARG A 12 -4.09 -16.93 -10.58
N LEU A 13 -4.71 -15.99 -9.85
CA LEU A 13 -4.66 -14.57 -10.20
C LEU A 13 -3.22 -14.05 -10.35
N ALA A 14 -2.29 -14.55 -9.53
CA ALA A 14 -0.88 -14.16 -9.57
C ALA A 14 -0.13 -14.65 -10.84
N THR A 15 -0.69 -15.62 -11.58
CA THR A 15 -0.18 -16.07 -12.89
C THR A 15 -0.81 -15.33 -14.07
N GLU A 16 -1.84 -14.53 -13.83
CA GLU A 16 -2.59 -13.82 -14.85
C GLU A 16 -2.16 -12.35 -14.97
N THR A 17 -2.27 -11.81 -16.18
CA THR A 17 -2.13 -10.37 -16.45
C THR A 17 -3.47 -9.74 -16.80
N ASP A 18 -3.63 -8.46 -16.51
CA ASP A 18 -4.72 -7.64 -17.02
C ASP A 18 -4.54 -7.33 -18.52
N GLU A 19 -5.51 -6.60 -19.09
CA GLU A 19 -5.55 -6.20 -20.50
C GLU A 19 -4.35 -5.33 -20.92
N THR A 20 -3.67 -4.72 -19.96
CA THR A 20 -2.48 -3.87 -20.18
C THR A 20 -1.16 -4.61 -19.96
N GLY A 21 -1.22 -5.92 -19.68
CA GLY A 21 -0.05 -6.76 -19.42
C GLY A 21 0.52 -6.62 -18.01
N ASN A 22 -0.16 -5.94 -17.08
CA ASN A 22 0.26 -5.88 -15.68
C ASN A 22 -0.27 -7.09 -14.90
N PRO A 23 0.40 -7.56 -13.84
CA PRO A 23 -0.13 -8.61 -12.97
C PRO A 23 -1.51 -8.23 -12.41
N LYS A 24 -2.49 -9.15 -12.44
CA LYS A 24 -3.85 -8.87 -11.93
C LYS A 24 -3.91 -8.60 -10.43
N VAL A 25 -2.94 -9.14 -9.68
CA VAL A 25 -2.81 -8.97 -8.23
C VAL A 25 -1.36 -8.68 -7.85
N PRO A 26 -1.12 -7.94 -6.75
CA PRO A 26 0.24 -7.69 -6.25
C PRO A 26 0.91 -8.98 -5.78
N SER A 27 2.24 -9.02 -5.90
CA SER A 27 3.09 -10.07 -5.33
C SER A 27 3.24 -9.91 -3.82
N TYR A 28 3.75 -10.96 -3.14
CA TYR A 28 3.99 -10.91 -1.70
C TYR A 28 4.85 -9.69 -1.31
N GLY A 29 4.41 -8.99 -0.26
CA GLY A 29 5.05 -7.76 0.18
C GLY A 29 4.54 -6.48 -0.49
N PHE A 30 3.70 -6.58 -1.52
CA PHE A 30 3.09 -5.44 -2.20
C PHE A 30 1.60 -5.34 -1.90
N SER A 31 1.01 -4.20 -2.18
CA SER A 31 -0.44 -4.00 -2.16
C SER A 31 -0.83 -3.00 -3.23
N GLU A 32 -2.04 -3.13 -3.75
CA GLU A 32 -2.59 -2.10 -4.62
C GLU A 32 -3.21 -0.98 -3.79
N GLU A 33 -2.60 0.20 -3.90
CA GLU A 33 -3.05 1.39 -3.22
C GLU A 33 -3.41 2.47 -4.23
N LYS A 34 -4.34 3.33 -3.85
CA LYS A 34 -4.74 4.49 -4.64
C LYS A 34 -3.62 5.53 -4.59
N ILE A 35 -2.82 5.63 -5.65
CA ILE A 35 -1.76 6.63 -5.79
C ILE A 35 -2.27 7.73 -6.71
N GLY A 36 -2.47 8.93 -6.17
CA GLY A 36 -3.07 10.05 -6.90
C GLY A 36 -2.07 10.83 -7.74
N TRP A 37 -0.80 10.81 -7.35
CA TRP A 37 0.22 11.66 -7.96
C TRP A 37 1.59 10.99 -8.00
N ILE A 38 2.33 11.30 -9.06
CA ILE A 38 3.72 10.89 -9.25
C ILE A 38 4.63 12.11 -9.17
N LEU A 39 5.57 12.07 -8.24
CA LEU A 39 6.62 13.07 -8.07
C LEU A 39 7.81 12.67 -8.95
N VAL A 40 8.05 13.43 -10.02
CA VAL A 40 9.12 13.14 -10.98
C VAL A 40 10.39 13.86 -10.55
N LEU A 41 11.41 13.09 -10.17
CA LEU A 41 12.71 13.59 -9.76
C LEU A 41 13.69 13.54 -10.93
N ASP A 42 14.60 14.50 -11.02
CA ASP A 42 15.80 14.33 -11.86
C ASP A 42 16.89 13.53 -11.13
N LYS A 43 18.00 13.25 -11.82
CA LYS A 43 19.16 12.54 -11.24
C LYS A 43 19.78 13.25 -10.05
N GLU A 44 19.67 14.57 -9.96
CA GLU A 44 20.17 15.37 -8.85
C GLU A 44 19.19 15.41 -7.66
N GLY A 45 18.02 14.79 -7.78
CA GLY A 45 16.99 14.75 -6.73
C GLY A 45 16.13 16.02 -6.67
N ARG A 46 16.14 16.86 -7.71
CA ARG A 46 15.22 18.01 -7.80
C ARG A 46 13.88 17.55 -8.31
N LEU A 47 12.80 18.14 -7.80
CA LEU A 47 11.45 17.90 -8.29
C LEU A 47 11.28 18.58 -9.65
N LYS A 48 11.21 17.79 -10.73
CA LYS A 48 11.07 18.27 -12.10
C LYS A 48 9.63 18.62 -12.45
N THR A 49 8.70 17.77 -12.04
CA THR A 49 7.27 17.96 -12.23
C THR A 49 6.47 17.00 -11.35
N VAL A 50 5.16 17.24 -11.26
CA VAL A 50 4.19 16.36 -10.62
C VAL A 50 3.14 15.96 -11.63
N VAL A 51 2.84 14.67 -11.73
CA VAL A 51 1.88 14.14 -12.71
C VAL A 51 0.69 13.49 -12.00
N PRO A 52 -0.55 13.89 -12.32
CA PRO A 52 -1.74 13.23 -11.78
C PRO A 52 -1.83 11.79 -12.32
N ASN A 53 -2.02 10.84 -11.41
CA ASN A 53 -2.23 9.42 -11.71
C ASN A 53 -3.70 9.07 -11.49
N LEU A 54 -4.57 9.58 -12.37
CA LEU A 54 -6.02 9.48 -12.24
C LEU A 54 -6.65 8.63 -13.37
N THR A 55 -7.77 7.97 -13.08
CA THR A 55 -8.58 7.24 -14.08
C THR A 55 -9.18 8.21 -15.10
N ALA A 56 -9.54 7.68 -16.28
CA ALA A 56 -10.16 8.46 -17.37
C ALA A 56 -11.69 8.62 -17.24
N ASP A 57 -12.25 8.28 -16.07
CA ASP A 57 -13.68 8.34 -15.81
C ASP A 57 -14.20 9.78 -15.74
N LYS A 58 -15.52 9.95 -15.92
CA LYS A 58 -16.21 11.26 -15.76
C LYS A 58 -15.89 11.94 -14.42
N LYS A 59 -15.66 11.15 -13.37
CA LYS A 59 -15.13 11.61 -12.09
C LYS A 59 -13.77 10.93 -11.86
N PRO A 60 -12.66 11.56 -12.27
CA PRO A 60 -11.33 10.96 -12.15
C PRO A 60 -11.05 10.53 -10.70
N GLN A 61 -10.53 9.32 -10.52
CA GLN A 61 -10.10 8.79 -9.22
C GLN A 61 -8.62 8.41 -9.28
N PRO A 62 -7.87 8.49 -8.17
CA PRO A 62 -6.52 7.92 -8.10
C PRO A 62 -6.48 6.48 -8.62
N LYS A 63 -5.58 6.18 -9.56
CA LYS A 63 -5.39 4.83 -10.07
C LYS A 63 -4.79 3.94 -8.99
N LEU A 64 -5.13 2.66 -9.05
CA LEU A 64 -4.47 1.63 -8.27
C LEU A 64 -3.05 1.43 -8.79
N MET A 65 -2.11 1.28 -7.87
CA MET A 65 -0.73 1.00 -8.16
C MET A 65 -0.22 -0.03 -7.18
N SER A 66 0.42 -1.08 -7.68
CA SER A 66 1.15 -2.04 -6.85
C SER A 66 2.38 -1.34 -6.27
N VAL A 67 2.33 -1.09 -4.96
CA VAL A 67 3.38 -0.43 -4.19
C VAL A 67 3.77 -1.30 -2.98
N PRO A 68 4.96 -1.12 -2.38
CA PRO A 68 5.32 -1.78 -1.13
C PRO A 68 4.20 -1.68 -0.09
N ARG A 69 3.86 -2.78 0.58
CA ARG A 69 2.68 -2.85 1.47
C ARG A 69 2.74 -1.71 2.51
N PRO A 70 1.61 -1.02 2.78
CA PRO A 70 1.60 0.07 3.74
C PRO A 70 1.86 -0.45 5.16
N GLU A 71 2.49 0.40 5.97
CA GLU A 71 2.63 0.15 7.38
C GLU A 71 1.29 0.34 8.11
N LYS A 72 0.98 -0.53 9.07
CA LYS A 72 -0.25 -0.42 9.86
C LYS A 72 -0.14 0.73 10.87
N ARG A 73 -0.68 1.88 10.50
CA ARG A 73 -0.79 3.07 11.37
C ARG A 73 -2.01 2.93 12.31
N THR A 74 -1.81 2.38 13.51
CA THR A 74 -2.82 2.43 14.60
C THR A 74 -2.57 3.61 15.53
N SER A 75 -1.30 3.95 15.74
CA SER A 75 -0.81 5.15 16.44
C SER A 75 0.63 5.42 16.01
N GLY A 76 1.07 6.68 16.11
CA GLY A 76 2.43 7.09 15.80
C GLY A 76 2.71 7.41 14.32
N ILE A 77 3.91 7.94 14.09
CA ILE A 77 4.39 8.36 12.78
C ILE A 77 5.19 7.21 12.17
N LYS A 78 4.61 6.51 11.20
CA LYS A 78 5.26 5.39 10.52
C LYS A 78 5.23 5.55 8.99
N PRO A 79 6.35 5.92 8.37
CA PRO A 79 6.49 6.06 6.91
C PRO A 79 6.18 4.76 6.16
N ASN A 80 5.65 4.88 4.95
CA ASN A 80 5.61 3.79 3.98
C ASN A 80 6.90 3.80 3.13
N PHE A 81 7.31 2.66 2.60
CA PHE A 81 8.54 2.52 1.80
C PHE A 81 8.35 3.03 0.36
N LEU A 82 9.01 4.13 0.01
CA LEU A 82 9.09 4.75 -1.33
C LEU A 82 7.78 5.34 -1.89
N TRP A 83 6.77 5.52 -1.05
CA TRP A 83 5.52 6.20 -1.39
C TRP A 83 4.85 6.64 -0.09
N ASP A 84 4.05 7.70 -0.09
CA ASP A 84 3.23 8.07 1.08
C ASP A 84 2.26 9.22 0.75
N LYS A 85 1.41 9.58 1.72
CA LYS A 85 0.64 10.83 1.68
C LYS A 85 1.56 12.04 1.63
N THR A 86 1.06 13.16 1.08
CA THR A 86 1.78 14.44 1.05
C THR A 86 2.31 14.89 2.41
N ALA A 87 1.63 14.56 3.51
CA ALA A 87 2.09 14.88 4.87
C ALA A 87 3.47 14.26 5.16
N TYR A 88 3.75 13.07 4.63
CA TYR A 88 5.01 12.37 4.78
C TYR A 88 5.97 12.67 3.62
N ALA A 89 5.49 12.59 2.38
CA ALA A 89 6.34 12.73 1.19
C ALA A 89 6.82 14.17 0.95
N LEU A 90 6.00 15.17 1.29
CA LEU A 90 6.26 16.60 1.03
C LEU A 90 6.20 17.46 2.31
N GLY A 91 5.76 16.91 3.43
CA GLY A 91 5.59 17.63 4.70
C GLY A 91 4.45 18.62 4.70
N VAL A 92 3.36 18.35 3.97
CA VAL A 92 2.17 19.22 3.94
C VAL A 92 0.87 18.43 3.98
N GLU A 93 -0.10 18.93 4.73
CA GLU A 93 -1.48 18.41 4.79
C GLU A 93 -2.48 19.52 4.47
N ALA A 94 -3.69 19.15 4.07
CA ALA A 94 -4.74 20.14 3.81
C ALA A 94 -5.08 20.92 5.10
N ASN A 95 -5.28 22.23 4.98
CA ASN A 95 -5.68 23.05 6.10
C ASN A 95 -7.10 22.68 6.55
N LYS A 96 -7.21 22.17 7.78
CA LYS A 96 -8.48 21.71 8.37
C LYS A 96 -9.41 22.87 8.72
N ASN A 97 -8.88 24.09 8.85
CA ASN A 97 -9.69 25.30 9.02
C ASN A 97 -10.25 25.76 7.66
N LYS A 98 -11.51 25.42 7.39
CA LYS A 98 -12.20 25.76 6.13
C LYS A 98 -12.23 27.27 5.82
N ALA A 99 -12.21 28.14 6.83
CA ALA A 99 -12.24 29.58 6.62
C ALA A 99 -10.89 30.08 6.06
N GLU A 100 -9.79 29.56 6.60
CA GLU A 100 -8.43 29.91 6.19
C GLU A 100 -7.95 29.12 4.97
N ALA A 101 -8.52 27.94 4.70
CA ALA A 101 -8.09 27.06 3.62
C ALA A 101 -8.15 27.70 2.22
N LYS A 102 -8.94 28.75 2.03
CA LYS A 102 -8.97 29.50 0.75
C LYS A 102 -7.71 30.33 0.52
N GLU A 103 -7.13 30.90 1.57
CA GLU A 103 -5.93 31.74 1.50
C GLU A 103 -4.67 30.93 1.80
N LYS A 104 -4.78 29.97 2.72
CA LYS A 104 -3.72 29.06 3.14
C LYS A 104 -4.20 27.61 3.00
N PRO A 105 -4.11 27.02 1.80
CA PRO A 105 -4.70 25.69 1.53
C PRO A 105 -4.03 24.55 2.28
N PHE A 106 -2.79 24.72 2.75
CA PHE A 106 -2.04 23.68 3.45
C PHE A 106 -1.38 24.15 4.75
N THR A 107 -1.11 23.20 5.62
CA THR A 107 -0.31 23.39 6.83
C THR A 107 0.94 22.50 6.79
N PRO A 108 2.09 22.97 7.31
CA PRO A 108 3.28 22.13 7.44
C PRO A 108 3.02 20.92 8.35
N SER A 109 3.57 19.78 7.95
CA SER A 109 3.56 18.50 8.66
C SER A 109 5.00 17.99 8.80
N GLU A 110 5.84 18.81 9.44
CA GLU A 110 7.29 18.60 9.52
C GLU A 110 7.67 17.29 10.21
N LYS A 111 6.95 16.90 11.27
CA LYS A 111 7.25 15.66 12.01
C LYS A 111 7.06 14.40 11.16
N THR A 112 6.03 14.36 10.30
CA THR A 112 5.79 13.22 9.41
C THR A 112 6.80 13.20 8.27
N PHE A 113 7.17 14.37 7.75
CA PHE A 113 8.23 14.49 6.74
C PHE A 113 9.59 14.08 7.29
N GLU A 114 9.96 14.54 8.48
CA GLU A 114 11.24 14.21 9.09
C GLU A 114 11.35 12.70 9.35
N ALA A 115 10.28 12.07 9.84
CA ALA A 115 10.26 10.62 9.98
C ALA A 115 10.40 9.90 8.63
N PHE A 116 9.71 10.37 7.58
CA PHE A 116 9.81 9.82 6.24
C PHE A 116 11.22 9.98 5.67
N LYS A 117 11.84 11.15 5.87
CA LYS A 117 13.21 11.46 5.48
C LYS A 117 14.20 10.52 6.15
N GLN A 118 14.21 10.46 7.49
CA GLN A 118 15.19 9.65 8.21
C GLN A 118 15.04 8.16 7.91
N TYR A 119 13.81 7.65 7.86
CA TYR A 119 13.54 6.25 7.48
C TYR A 119 14.16 5.88 6.12
N HIS A 120 14.03 6.74 5.12
CA HIS A 120 14.63 6.49 3.81
C HIS A 120 16.14 6.74 3.77
N LEU A 121 16.66 7.76 4.46
CA LEU A 121 18.11 7.98 4.51
C LEU A 121 18.83 6.79 5.15
N ASP A 122 18.31 6.28 6.27
CA ASP A 122 18.89 5.13 6.97
C ASP A 122 18.95 3.89 6.07
N LEU A 123 17.87 3.63 5.32
CA LEU A 123 17.75 2.46 4.43
C LEU A 123 18.51 2.60 3.10
N LEU A 124 18.57 3.81 2.54
CA LEU A 124 18.98 4.02 1.14
C LEU A 124 20.37 4.67 1.00
N GLN A 125 20.96 5.20 2.07
CA GLN A 125 22.23 5.97 2.02
C GLN A 125 23.38 5.24 1.31
N ASN A 126 23.44 3.91 1.39
CA ASN A 126 24.51 3.10 0.80
C ASN A 126 24.16 2.55 -0.59
N SER A 127 23.03 2.95 -1.19
CA SER A 127 22.62 2.47 -2.50
C SER A 127 23.38 3.14 -3.63
N GLU A 128 23.83 2.33 -4.60
CA GLU A 128 24.41 2.81 -5.86
C GLU A 128 23.36 3.08 -6.95
N ASP A 129 22.08 2.77 -6.70
CA ASP A 129 21.01 2.99 -7.68
C ASP A 129 20.66 4.49 -7.81
N GLU A 130 20.70 5.00 -9.04
CA GLU A 130 20.42 6.41 -9.36
C GLU A 130 19.04 6.89 -8.87
N GLY A 131 18.02 6.02 -8.87
CA GLY A 131 16.68 6.39 -8.42
C GLY A 131 16.62 6.55 -6.91
N LEU A 132 17.22 5.63 -6.17
CA LEU A 132 17.30 5.71 -4.72
C LEU A 132 18.19 6.88 -4.26
N GLN A 133 19.29 7.15 -4.95
CA GLN A 133 20.13 8.32 -4.70
C GLN A 133 19.38 9.64 -4.97
N ALA A 134 18.63 9.72 -6.07
CA ALA A 134 17.80 10.88 -6.37
C ALA A 134 16.77 11.13 -5.27
N LEU A 135 16.13 10.09 -4.74
CA LEU A 135 15.20 10.22 -3.61
C LEU A 135 15.91 10.71 -2.33
N CYS A 136 17.09 10.19 -2.00
CA CYS A 136 17.87 10.68 -0.86
C CYS A 136 18.18 12.17 -0.99
N ARG A 137 18.67 12.61 -2.16
CA ARG A 137 18.96 14.03 -2.44
C ARG A 137 17.69 14.89 -2.37
N PHE A 138 16.57 14.39 -2.88
CA PHE A 138 15.27 15.06 -2.76
C PHE A 138 14.91 15.27 -1.29
N LEU A 139 14.93 14.22 -0.46
CA LEU A 139 14.56 14.30 0.95
C LEU A 139 15.54 15.14 1.78
N GLN A 140 16.81 15.20 1.41
CA GLN A 140 17.79 16.07 2.03
C GLN A 140 17.50 17.55 1.78
N ASN A 141 17.11 17.91 0.56
CA ASN A 141 16.98 19.30 0.11
C ASN A 141 15.56 19.85 0.17
N TRP A 142 14.54 18.99 0.15
CA TRP A 142 13.14 19.41 0.17
C TRP A 142 12.75 20.01 1.53
N GLN A 143 11.98 21.09 1.48
CA GLN A 143 11.36 21.72 2.65
C GLN A 143 9.85 21.86 2.39
N PRO A 144 8.97 21.73 3.40
CA PRO A 144 7.53 21.91 3.22
C PRO A 144 7.13 23.22 2.54
N ALA A 145 7.89 24.30 2.76
CA ALA A 145 7.68 25.60 2.12
C ALA A 145 7.82 25.56 0.58
N HIS A 146 8.61 24.62 0.04
CA HIS A 146 8.75 24.45 -1.41
C HIS A 146 7.45 24.02 -2.08
N PHE A 147 6.49 23.46 -1.35
CA PHE A 147 5.16 23.16 -1.90
C PHE A 147 4.49 24.42 -2.50
N ALA A 148 4.59 25.55 -1.80
CA ALA A 148 4.10 26.83 -2.30
C ALA A 148 5.06 27.45 -3.33
N ALA A 149 6.38 27.39 -3.09
CA ALA A 149 7.37 28.00 -3.98
C ALA A 149 7.37 27.41 -5.39
N GLU A 150 7.15 26.10 -5.50
CA GLU A 150 7.03 25.36 -6.76
C GLU A 150 5.60 25.37 -7.34
N ASN A 151 4.67 26.09 -6.70
CA ASN A 151 3.27 26.21 -7.11
C ASN A 151 2.59 24.84 -7.36
N LEU A 152 2.79 23.89 -6.45
CA LEU A 152 2.22 22.56 -6.59
C LEU A 152 0.68 22.59 -6.43
N PRO A 153 -0.07 21.75 -7.18
CA PRO A 153 -1.53 21.75 -7.13
C PRO A 153 -2.08 21.43 -5.74
N ALA A 154 -3.03 22.23 -5.26
CA ALA A 154 -3.69 22.01 -3.97
C ALA A 154 -4.48 20.69 -3.94
N GLU A 155 -4.90 20.18 -5.10
CA GLU A 155 -5.55 18.88 -5.28
C GLU A 155 -4.66 17.70 -4.90
N MET A 156 -3.34 17.92 -4.75
CA MET A 156 -2.41 16.91 -4.24
C MET A 156 -2.56 16.67 -2.74
N LEU A 157 -3.05 17.65 -1.98
CA LEU A 157 -3.07 17.59 -0.52
C LEU A 157 -3.84 16.37 -0.03
N ASP A 158 -3.27 15.69 0.96
CA ASP A 158 -3.76 14.46 1.60
C ASP A 158 -3.87 13.23 0.69
N SER A 159 -3.43 13.33 -0.57
CA SER A 159 -3.36 12.20 -1.50
C SER A 159 -2.07 11.39 -1.31
N ASN A 160 -2.12 10.10 -1.65
CA ASN A 160 -0.91 9.28 -1.72
C ASN A 160 -0.11 9.62 -2.99
N THR A 161 1.21 9.66 -2.83
CA THR A 161 2.19 10.00 -3.86
C THR A 161 3.23 8.91 -3.98
N ALA A 162 3.74 8.70 -5.19
CA ALA A 162 4.90 7.84 -5.45
C ALA A 162 5.96 8.61 -6.23
N PHE A 163 7.19 8.12 -6.23
CA PHE A 163 8.32 8.79 -6.87
C PHE A 163 8.76 8.07 -8.16
N SER A 164 9.15 8.84 -9.18
CA SER A 164 9.72 8.35 -10.44
C SER A 164 10.99 9.11 -10.82
N LEU A 165 11.91 8.47 -11.51
CA LEU A 165 13.17 9.08 -11.98
C LEU A 165 13.06 9.51 -13.45
N GLU A 166 13.32 10.78 -13.73
CA GLU A 166 13.33 11.47 -15.04
C GLU A 166 12.03 11.48 -15.84
N LYS A 167 11.25 10.40 -15.78
CA LYS A 167 10.02 10.16 -16.53
C LYS A 167 8.93 9.63 -15.59
N PRO A 168 7.65 10.03 -15.76
CA PRO A 168 6.56 9.58 -14.89
C PRO A 168 6.36 8.06 -14.82
N THR A 169 6.77 7.32 -15.86
CA THR A 169 6.65 5.86 -15.94
C THR A 169 7.78 5.10 -15.24
N ALA A 170 8.92 5.76 -14.96
CA ALA A 170 10.11 5.15 -14.37
C ALA A 170 10.04 5.19 -12.83
N LEU A 171 9.07 4.49 -12.26
CA LEU A 171 8.77 4.45 -10.82
C LEU A 171 9.95 3.86 -10.02
N ILE A 172 10.41 4.59 -9.01
CA ILE A 172 11.60 4.22 -8.21
C ILE A 172 11.37 2.92 -7.45
N HIS A 173 10.18 2.71 -6.88
CA HIS A 173 9.86 1.48 -6.15
C HIS A 173 9.83 0.22 -7.04
N LYS A 174 9.78 0.36 -8.38
CA LYS A 174 9.86 -0.77 -9.32
C LYS A 174 11.29 -1.14 -9.72
N ARG A 175 12.30 -0.34 -9.34
CA ARG A 175 13.70 -0.62 -9.66
C ARG A 175 14.18 -1.83 -8.87
N GLU A 176 15.06 -2.63 -9.46
CA GLU A 176 15.56 -3.88 -8.88
C GLU A 176 16.21 -3.68 -7.50
N ALA A 177 17.01 -2.62 -7.34
CA ALA A 177 17.62 -2.26 -6.06
C ALA A 177 16.56 -1.95 -4.99
N ALA A 178 15.50 -1.22 -5.35
CA ALA A 178 14.39 -0.91 -4.44
C ALA A 178 13.63 -2.17 -4.01
N GLN A 179 13.34 -3.05 -4.97
CA GLN A 179 12.67 -4.33 -4.73
C GLN A 179 13.50 -5.25 -3.83
N THR A 180 14.83 -5.28 -4.03
CA THR A 180 15.76 -6.05 -3.20
C THR A 180 15.80 -5.54 -1.76
N LEU A 181 15.92 -4.22 -1.57
CA LEU A 181 15.88 -3.61 -0.24
C LEU A 181 14.56 -3.88 0.46
N TRP A 182 13.45 -3.76 -0.28
CA TRP A 182 12.13 -4.06 0.26
C TRP A 182 11.98 -5.53 0.66
N ALA A 183 12.43 -6.47 -0.17
CA ALA A 183 12.45 -7.89 0.16
C ALA A 183 13.27 -8.18 1.43
N GLY A 184 14.36 -7.44 1.65
CA GLY A 184 15.11 -7.46 2.90
C GLY A 184 14.29 -6.97 4.10
N CYS A 185 13.56 -5.86 3.95
CA CYS A 185 12.69 -5.30 5.00
C CYS A 185 11.52 -6.22 5.38
N LEU A 186 11.12 -7.13 4.48
CA LEU A 186 10.06 -8.10 4.75
C LEU A 186 10.55 -9.28 5.60
N LYS A 187 11.85 -9.53 5.68
CA LYS A 187 12.41 -10.57 6.54
C LYS A 187 12.40 -10.06 7.98
N SER A 188 11.73 -10.80 8.86
CA SER A 188 11.83 -10.57 10.30
C SER A 188 12.50 -11.79 10.91
N ASP A 189 13.66 -11.58 11.54
CA ASP A 189 14.36 -12.62 12.29
C ASP A 189 13.61 -13.02 13.57
N GLU A 190 12.63 -12.21 13.98
CA GLU A 190 11.83 -12.40 15.20
C GLU A 190 10.45 -13.02 14.94
N ALA A 191 10.13 -13.38 13.69
CA ALA A 191 8.82 -13.91 13.39
C ALA A 191 8.64 -15.31 14.00
N LEU A 192 7.65 -15.46 14.88
CA LEU A 192 7.29 -16.76 15.44
C LEU A 192 6.84 -17.71 14.33
N GLU A 193 7.59 -18.78 14.12
CA GLU A 193 7.16 -19.86 13.23
C GLU A 193 6.19 -20.81 13.94
N SER A 194 5.12 -21.17 13.25
CA SER A 194 4.16 -22.15 13.73
C SER A 194 3.41 -22.79 12.56
N LEU A 195 2.62 -23.81 12.88
CA LEU A 195 1.73 -24.45 11.91
C LEU A 195 0.67 -23.44 11.42
N CYS A 196 0.67 -23.16 10.12
CA CYS A 196 -0.33 -22.33 9.48
C CYS A 196 -1.66 -23.08 9.34
N LEU A 197 -2.75 -22.55 9.89
CA LEU A 197 -4.09 -23.15 9.81
C LEU A 197 -4.72 -23.13 8.40
N ILE A 198 -4.15 -22.37 7.46
CA ILE A 198 -4.63 -22.34 6.07
C ILE A 198 -3.87 -23.32 5.19
N SER A 199 -2.53 -23.33 5.27
CA SER A 199 -1.70 -24.14 4.38
C SER A 199 -1.31 -25.49 4.95
N GLY A 200 -1.26 -25.63 6.28
CA GLY A 200 -0.76 -26.83 6.96
C GLY A 200 0.76 -26.88 7.09
N ASP A 201 1.49 -25.85 6.63
CA ASP A 201 2.95 -25.79 6.71
C ASP A 201 3.41 -25.01 7.95
N THR A 202 4.61 -25.34 8.46
CA THR A 202 5.30 -24.49 9.44
C THR A 202 5.90 -23.28 8.72
N ALA A 203 5.51 -22.07 9.14
CA ALA A 203 5.97 -20.82 8.54
C ALA A 203 5.83 -19.64 9.52
N PRO A 204 6.48 -18.49 9.23
CA PRO A 204 6.29 -17.26 9.99
C PRO A 204 4.82 -16.85 10.11
N ILE A 205 4.33 -16.67 11.33
CA ILE A 205 2.93 -16.36 11.62
C ILE A 205 2.66 -14.87 11.53
N ALA A 206 1.63 -14.51 10.77
CA ALA A 206 1.12 -13.15 10.70
C ALA A 206 0.57 -12.74 12.06
N ARG A 207 1.27 -11.80 12.72
CA ARG A 207 0.74 -11.15 13.93
C ARG A 207 -0.55 -10.39 13.63
N LEU A 208 -0.59 -9.70 12.49
CA LEU A 208 -1.73 -8.92 12.00
C LEU A 208 -1.96 -9.20 10.51
N HIS A 209 -3.22 -9.38 10.11
CA HIS A 209 -3.58 -9.64 8.71
C HIS A 209 -3.84 -8.36 7.92
N PRO A 210 -3.56 -8.29 6.61
CA PRO A 210 -3.93 -7.12 5.81
C PRO A 210 -5.42 -6.78 5.89
N ALA A 211 -5.75 -5.49 5.74
CA ALA A 211 -7.13 -5.04 5.84
C ALA A 211 -7.94 -5.44 4.60
N ILE A 212 -9.20 -5.80 4.82
CA ILE A 212 -10.19 -6.02 3.76
C ILE A 212 -10.94 -4.71 3.52
N LYS A 213 -10.77 -4.13 2.34
CA LYS A 213 -11.34 -2.85 1.91
C LYS A 213 -12.49 -3.10 0.92
N GLY A 214 -13.41 -2.14 0.81
CA GLY A 214 -14.48 -2.19 -0.19
C GLY A 214 -15.72 -3.01 0.19
N VAL A 215 -15.79 -3.50 1.43
CA VAL A 215 -17.02 -4.13 1.96
C VAL A 215 -18.12 -3.07 2.09
N PHE A 216 -19.32 -3.37 1.60
CA PHE A 216 -20.50 -2.51 1.71
C PHE A 216 -20.80 -2.16 3.18
N GLY A 217 -21.02 -0.88 3.48
CA GLY A 217 -21.20 -0.38 4.85
C GLY A 217 -19.95 -0.45 5.74
N GLY A 218 -18.82 -0.95 5.23
CA GLY A 218 -17.57 -1.07 5.95
C GLY A 218 -16.79 0.24 6.10
N GLN A 219 -15.79 0.24 6.97
CA GLN A 219 -14.88 1.37 7.13
C GLN A 219 -14.02 1.56 5.88
N SER A 220 -13.76 2.82 5.51
CA SER A 220 -12.92 3.17 4.35
C SER A 220 -11.47 2.69 4.50
N SER A 221 -10.96 2.59 5.74
CA SER A 221 -9.65 2.01 6.06
C SER A 221 -9.61 0.48 5.94
N GLY A 222 -10.77 -0.17 5.80
CA GLY A 222 -10.93 -1.62 5.78
C GLY A 222 -11.08 -2.25 7.17
N GLY A 223 -11.60 -3.48 7.19
CA GLY A 223 -11.78 -4.32 8.37
C GLY A 223 -10.80 -5.49 8.42
N SER A 224 -10.91 -6.34 9.45
CA SER A 224 -10.13 -7.58 9.57
C SER A 224 -11.06 -8.78 9.66
N ILE A 225 -10.74 -9.86 8.94
CA ILE A 225 -11.48 -11.15 9.02
C ILE A 225 -10.98 -11.98 10.19
N ILE A 226 -9.66 -12.05 10.37
CA ILE A 226 -9.03 -12.70 11.52
C ILE A 226 -8.32 -11.62 12.32
N SER A 227 -8.78 -11.38 13.55
CA SER A 227 -8.12 -10.49 14.50
C SER A 227 -8.46 -10.86 15.94
N PHE A 228 -7.49 -10.65 16.83
CA PHE A 228 -7.61 -10.86 18.27
C PHE A 228 -7.10 -9.60 18.97
N ASN A 229 -7.91 -8.54 18.93
CA ASN A 229 -7.53 -7.20 19.39
C ASN A 229 -8.03 -6.86 20.81
N LYS A 230 -8.72 -7.79 21.49
CA LYS A 230 -9.18 -7.65 22.86
C LYS A 230 -8.75 -8.86 23.66
N GLU A 231 -8.48 -8.66 24.94
CA GLU A 231 -8.11 -9.73 25.88
C GLU A 231 -9.17 -10.86 25.92
N ALA A 232 -10.46 -10.50 25.82
CA ALA A 232 -11.55 -11.47 25.77
C ALA A 232 -11.51 -12.42 24.56
N PHE A 233 -10.72 -12.12 23.52
CA PHE A 233 -10.52 -13.00 22.36
C PHE A 233 -9.27 -13.86 22.50
N SER A 234 -8.39 -13.55 23.45
CA SER A 234 -7.17 -14.31 23.72
C SER A 234 -7.49 -15.59 24.49
N SER A 235 -6.74 -16.66 24.23
CA SER A 235 -6.89 -17.95 24.89
C SER A 235 -5.54 -18.63 25.07
N PHE A 236 -5.40 -19.49 26.09
CA PHE A 236 -4.18 -20.25 26.37
C PHE A 236 -2.91 -19.40 26.53
N GLY A 237 -3.04 -18.18 27.05
CA GLY A 237 -1.91 -17.23 27.19
C GLY A 237 -1.37 -16.69 25.87
N LYS A 238 -2.08 -16.91 24.75
CA LYS A 238 -1.66 -16.44 23.43
C LYS A 238 -2.21 -15.05 23.14
N GLU A 239 -1.41 -14.25 22.45
CA GLU A 239 -1.79 -12.90 22.03
C GLU A 239 -1.93 -12.79 20.51
N GLN A 240 -2.86 -11.94 20.06
CA GLN A 240 -3.03 -11.58 18.65
C GLN A 240 -3.09 -12.81 17.72
N GLY A 241 -2.36 -12.80 16.60
CA GLY A 241 -2.35 -13.87 15.59
C GLY A 241 -1.96 -15.25 16.11
N ALA A 242 -1.32 -15.38 17.27
CA ALA A 242 -1.00 -16.69 17.85
C ALA A 242 -2.25 -17.51 18.23
N ASN A 243 -3.41 -16.86 18.45
CA ASN A 243 -4.67 -17.53 18.79
C ASN A 243 -5.25 -18.35 17.61
N ALA A 244 -5.06 -17.89 16.38
CA ALA A 244 -5.38 -18.66 15.16
C ALA A 244 -4.24 -18.45 14.15
N PRO A 245 -3.15 -19.23 14.27
CA PRO A 245 -1.93 -18.98 13.51
C PRO A 245 -2.16 -19.16 12.01
N VAL A 246 -1.92 -18.09 11.26
CA VAL A 246 -1.93 -18.09 9.80
C VAL A 246 -0.61 -17.50 9.33
N SER A 247 0.06 -18.16 8.39
CA SER A 247 1.34 -17.66 7.90
C SER A 247 1.21 -16.31 7.20
N GLU A 248 2.26 -15.50 7.22
CA GLU A 248 2.27 -14.20 6.53
C GLU A 248 1.90 -14.32 5.05
N GLN A 249 2.42 -15.35 4.39
CA GLN A 249 2.09 -15.64 2.99
C GLN A 249 0.61 -15.99 2.79
N SER A 250 0.03 -16.82 3.67
CA SER A 250 -1.38 -17.19 3.56
C SER A 250 -2.29 -16.00 3.88
N ALA A 251 -1.96 -15.22 4.91
CA ALA A 251 -2.66 -14.00 5.27
C ALA A 251 -2.65 -12.98 4.13
N PHE A 252 -1.48 -12.79 3.52
CA PHE A 252 -1.34 -11.97 2.32
C PHE A 252 -2.21 -12.50 1.17
N ALA A 253 -2.04 -13.78 0.79
CA ALA A 253 -2.73 -14.35 -0.36
C ALA A 253 -4.25 -14.24 -0.25
N TYR A 254 -4.86 -14.66 0.87
CA TYR A 254 -6.31 -14.64 0.98
C TYR A 254 -6.87 -13.21 1.00
N THR A 255 -6.16 -12.27 1.65
CA THR A 255 -6.61 -10.87 1.73
C THR A 255 -6.47 -10.17 0.40
N THR A 256 -5.41 -10.45 -0.36
CA THR A 256 -5.20 -9.95 -1.72
C THR A 256 -6.30 -10.46 -2.66
N ALA A 257 -6.57 -11.77 -2.68
CA ALA A 257 -7.66 -12.33 -3.47
C ALA A 257 -9.03 -11.73 -3.09
N LEU A 258 -9.33 -11.59 -1.80
CA LEU A 258 -10.60 -11.04 -1.38
C LEU A 258 -10.75 -9.55 -1.72
N ASN A 259 -9.70 -8.75 -1.53
CA ASN A 259 -9.69 -7.35 -1.95
C ASN A 259 -9.85 -7.21 -3.47
N TYR A 260 -9.23 -8.09 -4.26
CA TYR A 260 -9.44 -8.16 -5.69
C TYR A 260 -10.91 -8.46 -6.02
N LEU A 261 -11.51 -9.48 -5.38
CA LEU A 261 -12.90 -9.86 -5.62
C LEU A 261 -13.90 -8.75 -5.24
N LEU A 262 -13.65 -8.03 -4.14
CA LEU A 262 -14.54 -6.97 -3.62
C LEU A 262 -14.55 -5.71 -4.50
N ARG A 263 -13.57 -5.54 -5.38
CA ARG A 263 -13.51 -4.40 -6.30
C ARG A 263 -14.53 -4.56 -7.42
N ARG A 264 -15.32 -3.50 -7.61
CA ARG A 264 -16.43 -3.51 -8.57
C ARG A 264 -15.93 -3.65 -10.01
N GLU A 265 -14.80 -3.05 -10.31
CA GLU A 265 -14.14 -3.09 -11.62
C GLU A 265 -13.73 -4.51 -12.04
N ASN A 266 -13.52 -5.42 -11.08
CA ASN A 266 -13.15 -6.80 -11.37
C ASN A 266 -14.38 -7.70 -11.63
N ASN A 267 -15.60 -7.19 -11.53
CA ASN A 267 -16.85 -7.89 -11.86
C ASN A 267 -17.09 -9.20 -11.08
N HIS A 268 -16.56 -9.30 -9.86
CA HIS A 268 -16.67 -10.48 -8.99
C HIS A 268 -17.47 -10.23 -7.70
N CYS A 269 -18.13 -9.08 -7.56
CA CYS A 269 -18.86 -8.68 -6.36
C CYS A 269 -20.24 -8.12 -6.70
N LEU A 270 -21.25 -8.60 -5.96
CA LEU A 270 -22.62 -8.10 -5.97
C LEU A 270 -23.00 -7.63 -4.57
N THR A 271 -23.97 -6.72 -4.48
CA THR A 271 -24.63 -6.37 -3.22
C THR A 271 -25.97 -7.08 -3.15
N ILE A 272 -26.15 -7.99 -2.19
CA ILE A 272 -27.42 -8.67 -1.93
C ILE A 272 -27.91 -8.22 -0.55
N GLY A 273 -28.99 -7.44 -0.51
CA GLY A 273 -29.45 -6.83 0.74
C GLY A 273 -28.38 -5.89 1.31
N ASP A 274 -27.93 -6.19 2.54
CA ASP A 274 -26.86 -5.49 3.25
C ASP A 274 -25.50 -6.20 3.17
N ALA A 275 -25.37 -7.25 2.36
CA ALA A 275 -24.15 -8.05 2.22
C ALA A 275 -23.39 -7.77 0.91
N SER A 276 -22.06 -7.70 1.00
CA SER A 276 -21.18 -7.87 -0.16
C SER A 276 -20.97 -9.35 -0.45
N THR A 277 -21.40 -9.80 -1.62
CA THR A 277 -21.30 -11.19 -2.08
C THR A 277 -20.24 -11.28 -3.16
N VAL A 278 -19.12 -11.94 -2.86
CA VAL A 278 -18.06 -12.23 -3.83
C VAL A 278 -18.18 -13.64 -4.40
N PHE A 279 -17.78 -13.82 -5.67
CA PHE A 279 -17.83 -15.11 -6.34
C PHE A 279 -16.66 -15.28 -7.33
N TRP A 280 -16.21 -16.52 -7.50
CA TRP A 280 -15.21 -16.92 -8.48
C TRP A 280 -15.44 -18.38 -8.87
N ALA A 281 -14.89 -18.80 -10.02
CA ALA A 281 -14.86 -20.19 -10.44
C ALA A 281 -13.55 -20.85 -9.98
N GLU A 282 -13.59 -22.13 -9.58
CA GLU A 282 -12.36 -22.88 -9.25
C GLU A 282 -11.66 -23.43 -10.51
N ALA A 283 -12.40 -23.68 -11.60
CA ALA A 283 -11.84 -24.14 -12.87
C ALA A 283 -11.18 -23.01 -13.67
N ASP A 284 -10.16 -23.35 -14.45
CA ASP A 284 -9.43 -22.42 -15.32
C ASP A 284 -10.17 -22.20 -16.66
N ASP A 285 -10.86 -23.24 -17.13
CA ASP A 285 -11.56 -23.25 -18.42
C ASP A 285 -13.08 -23.22 -18.25
N ILE A 286 -13.75 -22.58 -19.22
CA ILE A 286 -15.16 -22.85 -19.51
C ILE A 286 -15.17 -24.28 -20.07
N VAL A 287 -15.94 -25.18 -19.46
CA VAL A 287 -16.24 -26.46 -20.12
C VAL A 287 -17.05 -26.12 -21.36
N ASP A 288 -16.46 -26.34 -22.55
CA ASP A 288 -17.12 -26.20 -23.86
C ASP A 288 -18.44 -26.99 -23.93
#